data_AF-A0A396RVL4-F1
#
_entry.id   AF-A0A396RVL4-F1
#
_cell.length_a   1.000
_cell.length_b   1.000
_cell.length_c   1.000
_cell.angle_alpha   90.00
_cell.angle_beta   90.00
_cell.angle_gamma   90.00
#
_symmetry.space_group_name_H-M   'P 1'
#
loop_
_entity.id
_entity.type
_entity.pdbx_description
1 polymer ?
#
loop_
_entity_poly.entity_id
_entity_poly.type
_entity_poly.pdbx_seq_one_letter_code
_entity_poly.pdbx_strand_id
1 'polypeptide(L)' 'MIAAAMIAWNGGRRLTGWGFVVFLGASVAWIISGFLTGENALAVQNIVLFGINALGVYRYLWRKDDPSENAS' A
#
# COMPACT_ATOMS: atom_id res chain seq x y z
N MET A 1 -15.81 -1.89 -7.63
CA MET A 1 -16.19 -3.33 -7.69
C MET A 1 -15.04 -4.22 -8.19
N ILE A 2 -14.27 -3.82 -9.21
CA ILE A 2 -13.10 -4.59 -9.70
C ILE A 2 -11.95 -4.64 -8.67
N ALA A 3 -11.73 -3.59 -7.87
CA ALA A 3 -10.73 -3.59 -6.81
C ALA A 3 -10.97 -4.68 -5.75
N ALA A 4 -12.22 -4.93 -5.37
CA ALA A 4 -12.58 -6.01 -4.46
C ALA A 4 -12.39 -7.39 -5.09
N ALA A 5 -12.70 -7.52 -6.39
CA ALA A 5 -12.46 -8.75 -7.14
C ALA A 5 -10.96 -9.06 -7.32
N MET A 6 -10.09 -8.05 -7.43
CA MET A 6 -8.64 -8.24 -7.50
C MET A 6 -8.01 -8.64 -6.16
N ILE A 7 -8.59 -8.24 -5.02
CA ILE A 7 -8.20 -8.74 -3.68
C ILE A 7 -8.59 -10.22 -3.53
N ALA A 8 -9.71 -10.63 -4.13
CA ALA A 8 -10.12 -12.03 -4.17
C ALA A 8 -9.34 -12.87 -5.20
N TRP A 9 -8.79 -12.24 -6.24
CA TRP A 9 -7.98 -12.91 -7.26
C TRP A 9 -6.59 -13.21 -6.70
N ASN A 10 -6.33 -14.51 -6.52
CA ASN A 10 -5.23 -15.12 -5.79
C ASN A 10 -3.85 -14.98 -6.49
N GLY A 11 -3.52 -13.79 -6.99
CA GLY A 11 -2.27 -13.45 -7.67
C GLY A 11 -1.14 -13.14 -6.69
N GLY A 12 -0.77 -14.12 -5.86
CA GLY A 12 0.43 -14.13 -5.01
C GLY A 12 0.60 -12.90 -4.12
N ARG A 13 0.31 -13.04 -2.82
CA ARG A 13 0.50 -12.00 -1.77
C ARG A 13 1.77 -11.16 -1.92
N ARG A 14 2.88 -11.79 -2.33
CA ARG A 14 4.15 -11.10 -2.57
C ARG A 14 4.11 -10.09 -3.72
N LEU A 15 3.47 -10.41 -4.85
CA LEU A 15 3.35 -9.51 -5.99
C LEU A 15 2.51 -8.27 -5.63
N THR A 16 1.39 -8.48 -4.95
CA THR A 16 0.57 -7.38 -4.40
C THR A 16 1.38 -6.51 -3.43
N GLY A 17 2.17 -7.13 -2.55
CA GLY A 17 3.07 -6.44 -1.63
C GLY A 17 4.12 -5.58 -2.35
N TRP A 18 4.76 -6.09 -3.40
CA TRP A 18 5.70 -5.32 -4.22
C TRP A 18 5.02 -4.16 -4.97
N GLY A 19 3.77 -4.34 -5.42
CA GLY A 19 2.95 -3.25 -5.96
C GLY A 19 2.79 -2.10 -4.96
N PHE A 20 2.50 -2.43 -3.69
CA PHE A 20 2.42 -1.43 -2.62
C PHE A 20 3.76 -0.72 -2.38
N VAL A 21 4.92 -1.39 -2.51
CA VAL A 21 6.24 -0.76 -2.37
C VAL A 21 6.48 0.28 -3.48
N VAL A 22 6.12 -0.03 -4.72
CA VAL A 22 6.26 0.91 -5.85
C VAL A 22 5.36 2.13 -5.64
N PHE A 23 4.10 1.93 -5.26
CA PHE A 23 3.18 3.03 -4.95
C PHE A 23 3.62 3.85 -3.75
N LEU A 24 4.22 3.22 -2.74
CA LEU A 24 4.81 3.92 -1.60
C LEU A 24 5.92 4.87 -2.06
N GLY A 25 6.84 4.41 -2.90
CA GLY A 25 7.90 5.24 -3.47
C GLY A 25 7.36 6.40 -4.32
N ALA A 26 6.36 6.13 -5.16
CA ALA A 26 5.70 7.16 -5.97
C ALA A 26 5.02 8.23 -5.10
N SER A 27 4.37 7.84 -4.00
CA SER A 27 3.74 8.79 -3.08
C SER A 27 4.74 9.74 -2.43
N VAL A 28 5.95 9.27 -2.07
CA VAL A 28 7.02 10.14 -1.55
C VAL A 28 7.43 11.19 -2.58
N ALA A 29 7.60 10.81 -3.83
CA ALA A 29 7.93 11.75 -4.91
C ALA A 29 6.86 12.84 -5.05
N TRP A 30 5.57 12.47 -4.98
CA TRP A 30 4.47 13.42 -5.05
C TRP A 30 4.29 14.29 -3.81
N ILE A 31 4.60 13.77 -2.62
CA ILE A 31 4.65 14.58 -1.39
C ILE A 31 5.71 15.67 -1.51
N ILE A 32 6.92 15.30 -1.93
CA ILE A 32 8.03 16.24 -2.16
C ILE A 32 7.62 17.28 -3.21
N SER A 33 7.04 16.84 -4.32
CA SER A 33 6.54 17.73 -5.37
C SER A 33 5.52 18.73 -4.82
N GLY A 34 4.51 18.27 -4.05
CA GLY A 34 3.50 19.14 -3.46
C GLY A 34 4.06 20.17 -2.48
N PHE A 35 5.12 19.83 -1.74
CA PHE A 35 5.82 20.81 -0.91
C PHE A 35 6.63 21.82 -1.74
N LEU A 36 7.26 21.39 -2.83
CA LEU A 36 8.02 22.29 -3.72
C LEU A 36 7.12 23.26 -4.51
N THR A 37 5.92 22.82 -4.89
CA THR A 37 4.96 23.65 -5.66
C THR A 37 4.00 24.43 -4.77
N GLY A 38 4.00 24.20 -3.45
CA GLY A 38 3.04 24.79 -2.51
C GLY A 38 1.62 24.20 -2.63
N GLU A 39 1.46 23.08 -3.34
CA GLU A 39 0.19 22.38 -3.48
C GLU A 39 -0.12 21.50 -2.27
N ASN A 40 -0.62 22.12 -1.22
CA ASN A 40 -0.98 21.43 0.03
C ASN A 40 -1.99 20.29 -0.18
N ALA A 41 -2.94 20.42 -1.12
CA ALA A 41 -3.91 19.37 -1.40
C ALA A 41 -3.26 18.11 -1.99
N LEU A 42 -2.29 18.28 -2.90
CA LEU A 42 -1.52 17.19 -3.50
C LEU A 42 -0.66 16.49 -2.44
N ALA A 43 0.01 17.27 -1.59
CA ALA A 43 0.85 16.74 -0.51
C ALA A 43 0.02 15.93 0.51
N VAL A 44 -1.09 16.49 1.00
CA VAL A 44 -1.96 15.82 1.99
C VAL A 44 -2.56 14.53 1.42
N GLN A 45 -3.03 14.55 0.17
CA GLN A 45 -3.55 13.35 -0.49
C GLN A 45 -2.50 12.25 -0.55
N ASN A 46 -1.28 12.59 -0.99
CA ASN A 46 -0.21 11.60 -1.11
C ASN A 46 0.35 11.13 0.25
N ILE A 47 0.25 11.94 1.32
CA ILE A 47 0.55 11.52 2.69
C ILE A 47 -0.43 10.42 3.15
N VAL A 48 -1.72 10.60 2.91
CA VAL A 48 -2.73 9.57 3.22
C VAL A 48 -2.47 8.31 2.39
N LEU A 49 -2.18 8.47 1.10
CA LEU A 49 -1.83 7.37 0.20
C LEU A 49 -0.58 6.62 0.68
N PHE A 50 0.45 7.34 1.14
CA PHE A 50 1.66 6.76 1.72
C PHE A 50 1.32 5.86 2.92
N GLY A 51 0.47 6.33 3.84
CA GLY A 51 0.02 5.53 5.00
C GLY A 51 -0.70 4.24 4.58
N ILE A 52 -1.62 4.32 3.62
CA ILE A 52 -2.35 3.16 3.09
C ILE A 52 -1.37 2.18 2.42
N ASN A 53 -0.43 2.69 1.61
CA ASN A 53 0.56 1.85 0.94
C ASN A 53 1.48 1.15 1.94
N ALA A 54 1.92 1.84 3.00
CA ALA A 54 2.74 1.26 4.06
C ALA A 54 2.01 0.14 4.80
N LEU A 55 0.72 0.32 5.10
CA LEU A 55 -0.12 -0.74 5.67
C LEU A 55 -0.28 -1.93 4.72
N GLY A 56 -0.40 -1.69 3.41
CA GLY A 56 -0.40 -2.71 2.38
C GLY A 56 0.91 -3.51 2.36
N VAL A 57 2.06 -2.84 2.30
CA VAL A 57 3.39 -3.47 2.41
C VAL A 57 3.46 -4.35 3.65
N TYR A 58 3.10 -3.82 4.82
CA TYR A 58 3.12 -4.56 6.08
C TYR A 58 2.23 -5.81 6.02
N ARG A 59 0.98 -5.69 5.55
CA ARG A 59 0.04 -6.81 5.49
C ARG A 59 0.47 -7.90 4.52
N TYR A 60 1.05 -7.55 3.37
CA TYR A 60 1.31 -8.51 2.29
C TYR A 60 2.74 -9.06 2.26
N LEU A 61 3.74 -8.30 2.71
CA LEU A 61 5.14 -8.74 2.79
C LEU A 61 5.54 -9.20 4.20
N TRP A 62 4.99 -8.58 5.25
CA TRP A 62 5.44 -8.82 6.63
C TRP A 62 4.51 -9.71 7.45
N ARG A 63 3.20 -9.56 7.32
CA ARG A 63 2.24 -10.43 8.03
C ARG A 63 2.25 -11.82 7.42
N LYS A 64 2.98 -12.73 8.06
CA LYS A 64 2.79 -14.18 7.90
C LYS A 64 1.42 -14.49 8.50
N ASP A 65 0.55 -15.19 7.77
CA ASP A 65 -0.60 -15.80 8.44
C ASP A 65 0.00 -16.81 9.41
N ASP A 66 -0.19 -16.56 10.70
CA ASP A 66 0.26 -17.47 11.73
C ASP A 66 -0.58 -18.76 11.58
N PRO A 67 0.02 -19.92 11.26
CA PRO A 67 -0.74 -21.16 11.06
C PRO A 67 -1.37 -21.72 12.34
N SER A 68 -1.25 -21.01 13.47
CA SER A 68 -1.61 -21.48 14.81
C SER A 68 -3.09 -21.30 15.19
N GLU A 69 -3.90 -20.58 14.39
CA GLU A 69 -5.36 -20.42 14.62
C GLU A 69 -6.20 -21.54 13.96
N ASN A 70 -5.58 -22.62 13.49
CA ASN A 70 -6.25 -23.76 12.86
C ASN A 70 -6.15 -25.05 13.71
N ALA A 71 -5.74 -24.94 14.98
CA ALA A 71 -5.46 -26.08 15.86
C ALA A 71 -6.13 -25.96 17.25
N SER A 72 -7.28 -25.29 17.34
CA SER A 72 -8.14 -25.28 18.54
C SER A 72 -9.50 -25.89 18.25
#